data_AF-A0A2V8LNB7-F1
#
_entry.id   AF-A0A2V8LNB7-F1
#
_cell.length_a   1.000
_cell.length_b   1.000
_cell.length_c   1.000
_cell.angle_alpha   90.00
_cell.angle_beta   90.00
_cell.angle_gamma   90.00
#
_symmetry.space_group_name_H-M   'P 1'
#
loop_
_entity.id
_entity.type
_entity.pdbx_description
1 polymer ?
#
loop_
_entity_poly.entity_id
_entity_poly.type
_entity_poly.pdbx_seq_one_letter_code
_entity_poly.pdbx_strand_id
1 'polypeptide(L)'
;MNKFILYILVTSMMTCTLMAQVEPGAGQWKTWVIPSGSALRLPAPPDSEITATELRWVRECISQRDQATLAAIHFWDAGSPGYRWMQLAQQSVVNAGLPAPLQTRALALVAAAISDATIAAWDSKYAYNRSHPSDLDPAVAPVVAVPQSPSYPSEHAVTAGAAATWRTKRRLHG
;
A
#
# COMPACT_ATOMS: atom_id res chain seq x y z
N MET A 1 52.79 -2.20 -3.71
CA MET A 1 51.71 -3.01 -4.29
C MET A 1 50.55 -3.25 -3.29
N ASN A 2 50.17 -2.23 -2.50
CA ASN A 2 49.29 -2.39 -1.32
C ASN A 2 48.11 -1.39 -1.26
N LYS A 3 47.61 -0.91 -2.40
CA LYS A 3 46.49 0.05 -2.42
C LYS A 3 45.34 -0.28 -3.38
N PHE A 4 45.48 -1.30 -4.23
CA PHE A 4 44.44 -1.67 -5.19
C PHE A 4 43.45 -2.74 -4.70
N ILE A 5 43.87 -3.59 -3.75
CA ILE A 5 43.01 -4.67 -3.24
C ILE A 5 42.02 -4.16 -2.17
N LEU A 6 42.30 -3.03 -1.52
CA LEU A 6 41.43 -2.47 -0.47
C LEU A 6 40.20 -1.72 -1.03
N TYR A 7 40.20 -1.32 -2.31
CA TYR A 7 39.08 -0.59 -2.90
C TYR A 7 37.94 -1.47 -3.42
N ILE A 8 38.19 -2.77 -3.64
CA ILE A 8 37.16 -3.69 -4.15
C ILE A 8 36.17 -4.11 -3.04
N LEU A 9 36.53 -3.89 -1.76
CA LEU A 9 35.71 -4.29 -0.61
C LEU A 9 34.71 -3.21 -0.14
N VAL A 10 34.73 -2.01 -0.71
CA VAL A 10 33.88 -0.87 -0.25
C VAL A 10 32.76 -0.50 -1.24
N THR A 11 32.78 -1.03 -2.47
CA THR A 11 31.73 -0.77 -3.48
C THR A 11 30.59 -1.79 -3.50
N SER A 12 30.47 -2.65 -2.49
CA SER A 12 29.21 -3.34 -2.24
C SER A 12 28.29 -2.41 -1.44
N MET A 13 27.88 -1.31 -2.07
CA MET A 13 26.72 -0.56 -1.60
C MET A 13 25.55 -1.53 -1.66
N MET A 14 25.21 -2.00 -0.47
CA MET A 14 24.04 -2.77 -0.09
C MET A 14 22.82 -2.12 -0.74
N THR A 15 22.52 -2.52 -1.97
CA THR A 15 21.21 -2.38 -2.57
C THR A 15 20.35 -3.39 -1.83
N CYS A 16 19.95 -3.02 -0.61
CA CYS A 16 18.85 -3.66 0.07
C CYS A 16 17.60 -3.24 -0.73
N THR A 17 17.38 -3.91 -1.86
CA THR A 17 16.06 -3.94 -2.48
C THR A 17 15.14 -4.39 -1.36
N LEU A 18 14.27 -3.49 -0.87
CA LEU A 18 13.12 -3.88 -0.08
C LEU A 18 12.37 -4.88 -0.96
N MET A 19 12.58 -6.17 -0.72
CA MET A 19 11.72 -7.19 -1.32
C MET A 19 10.32 -6.81 -0.83
N ALA A 20 9.44 -6.44 -1.76
CA ALA A 20 8.03 -6.35 -1.45
C ALA A 20 7.65 -7.69 -0.81
N GLN A 21 7.23 -7.65 0.45
CA GLN A 21 7.03 -8.85 1.26
C GLN A 21 5.96 -9.71 0.57
N VAL A 22 6.33 -10.89 0.07
CA VAL A 22 5.40 -11.83 -0.57
C VAL A 22 4.89 -12.76 0.51
N GLU A 23 3.61 -12.62 0.87
CA GLU A 23 2.97 -13.37 1.95
C GLU A 23 1.68 -14.07 1.50
N PRO A 24 1.75 -15.16 0.71
CA PRO A 24 0.55 -15.80 0.16
C PRO A 24 -0.46 -16.27 1.24
N GLY A 25 0.04 -16.52 2.46
CA GLY A 25 -0.76 -16.88 3.63
C GLY A 25 -1.32 -15.71 4.44
N ALA A 26 -1.02 -14.45 4.10
CA ALA A 26 -1.42 -13.28 4.90
C ALA A 26 -2.94 -13.14 5.07
N GLY A 27 -3.73 -13.62 4.10
CA GLY A 27 -5.19 -13.66 4.21
C GLY A 27 -5.73 -14.54 5.34
N GLN A 28 -4.91 -15.44 5.88
CA GLN A 28 -5.27 -16.36 6.98
C GLN A 28 -4.70 -15.92 8.33
N TRP A 29 -4.06 -14.75 8.40
CA TRP A 29 -3.53 -14.24 9.66
C TRP A 29 -4.64 -13.88 10.63
N LYS A 30 -4.29 -13.87 11.91
CA LYS A 30 -5.21 -13.48 12.98
C LYS A 30 -5.61 -12.01 12.79
N THR A 31 -6.91 -11.78 12.74
CA THR A 31 -7.54 -10.46 12.67
C THR A 31 -7.90 -9.92 14.06
N TRP A 32 -8.13 -8.61 14.14
CA TRP A 32 -8.46 -7.91 15.39
C TRP A 32 -9.96 -7.65 15.55
N VAL A 33 -10.65 -7.29 14.47
CA VAL A 33 -12.04 -6.81 14.44
C VAL A 33 -12.90 -7.67 13.53
N ILE A 34 -12.45 -7.95 12.30
CA ILE A 34 -13.19 -8.81 11.37
C ILE A 34 -13.01 -10.29 11.75
N PRO A 35 -13.97 -11.19 11.44
CA PRO A 35 -13.90 -12.58 11.88
C PRO A 35 -12.86 -13.43 11.13
N SER A 36 -12.48 -13.03 9.91
CA SER A 36 -11.44 -13.67 9.08
C SER A 36 -11.01 -12.72 7.96
N GLY A 37 -9.87 -12.99 7.30
CA GLY A 37 -9.48 -12.23 6.10
C GLY A 37 -10.48 -12.35 4.94
N SER A 38 -11.15 -13.49 4.81
CA SER A 38 -12.17 -13.71 3.79
C SER A 38 -13.50 -12.97 4.05
N ALA A 39 -13.69 -12.39 5.24
CA ALA A 39 -14.95 -11.74 5.63
C ALA A 39 -15.33 -10.56 4.73
N LEU A 40 -14.34 -9.90 4.12
CA LEU A 40 -14.51 -8.76 3.21
C LEU A 40 -13.91 -9.04 1.83
N ARG A 41 -13.89 -10.31 1.40
CA ARG A 41 -13.37 -10.69 0.09
C ARG A 41 -14.12 -9.91 -1.01
N LEU A 42 -13.36 -9.25 -1.87
CA LEU A 42 -13.90 -8.46 -2.97
C LEU A 42 -14.51 -9.35 -4.05
N PRO A 43 -15.41 -8.82 -4.90
CA PRO A 43 -15.82 -9.52 -6.12
C PRO A 43 -14.62 -9.78 -7.02
N ALA A 44 -14.79 -10.72 -7.96
CA ALA A 44 -13.78 -11.03 -8.95
C ALA A 44 -13.30 -9.77 -9.69
N PRO A 45 -12.01 -9.70 -10.07
CA PRO A 45 -11.50 -8.59 -10.83
C PRO A 45 -12.24 -8.45 -12.18
N PRO A 46 -12.23 -7.25 -12.78
CA PRO A 46 -12.81 -7.02 -14.10
C PRO A 46 -12.30 -7.99 -15.16
N ASP A 47 -13.15 -8.31 -16.13
CA ASP A 47 -12.83 -9.18 -17.27
C ASP A 47 -11.83 -8.52 -18.24
N SER A 48 -11.49 -9.22 -19.33
CA SER A 48 -10.49 -8.77 -20.29
C SER A 48 -10.90 -7.50 -21.04
N GLU A 49 -12.18 -7.29 -21.32
CA GLU A 49 -12.68 -6.10 -22.03
C GLU A 49 -12.55 -4.86 -21.15
N ILE A 50 -12.99 -4.96 -19.89
CA ILE A 50 -12.84 -3.87 -18.92
C ILE A 50 -11.35 -3.64 -18.64
N THR A 51 -10.56 -4.70 -18.48
CA THR A 51 -9.11 -4.59 -18.25
C THR A 51 -8.40 -3.86 -19.40
N ALA A 52 -8.78 -4.10 -20.67
CA ALA A 52 -8.23 -3.36 -21.80
C ALA A 52 -8.58 -1.85 -21.75
N THR A 53 -9.75 -1.51 -21.23
CA THR A 53 -10.15 -0.12 -20.99
C THR A 53 -9.35 0.52 -19.84
N GLU A 54 -9.15 -0.21 -18.74
CA GLU A 54 -8.30 0.23 -17.63
C GLU A 54 -6.85 0.48 -18.09
N LEU A 55 -6.28 -0.39 -18.93
CA LEU A 55 -4.92 -0.23 -19.47
C LEU A 55 -4.79 1.02 -20.36
N ARG A 56 -5.81 1.33 -21.18
CA ARG A 56 -5.85 2.58 -21.95
C ARG A 56 -5.86 3.80 -21.03
N TRP A 57 -6.69 3.77 -19.99
CA TRP A 57 -6.76 4.84 -19.00
C TRP A 57 -5.44 5.02 -18.24
N VAL A 58 -4.77 3.93 -17.84
CA VAL A 58 -3.44 3.98 -17.21
C VAL A 58 -2.41 4.64 -18.13
N ARG A 59 -2.42 4.32 -19.44
CA ARG A 59 -1.53 4.97 -20.41
C ARG A 59 -1.79 6.47 -20.54
N GLU A 60 -3.06 6.86 -20.54
CA GLU A 60 -3.44 8.28 -20.56
C GLU A 60 -2.91 9.01 -19.31
N CYS A 61 -3.11 8.45 -18.12
CA CYS A 61 -2.55 8.97 -16.86
C CYS A 61 -1.02 9.10 -16.92
N ILE A 62 -0.33 8.12 -17.50
CA ILE A 62 1.13 8.16 -17.68
C ILE A 62 1.54 9.29 -18.64
N SER A 63 0.78 9.51 -19.73
CA SER A 63 1.08 10.55 -20.71
C SER A 63 0.89 11.99 -20.17
N GLN A 64 0.00 12.16 -19.20
CA GLN A 64 -0.32 13.45 -18.56
C GLN A 64 0.47 13.67 -17.26
N ARG A 65 1.32 12.72 -16.86
CA ARG A 65 2.04 12.74 -15.59
C ARG A 65 3.03 13.90 -15.53
N ASP A 66 2.85 14.76 -14.55
CA ASP A 66 3.71 15.91 -14.28
C ASP A 66 4.57 15.71 -13.00
N GLN A 67 5.36 16.73 -12.67
CA GLN A 67 6.23 16.70 -11.49
C GLN A 67 5.45 16.62 -10.17
N ALA A 68 4.27 17.25 -10.11
CA ALA A 68 3.41 17.17 -8.93
C ALA A 68 2.89 15.74 -8.71
N THR A 69 2.50 15.07 -9.78
CA THR A 69 2.08 13.65 -9.78
C THR A 69 3.23 12.74 -9.38
N LEU A 70 4.45 12.96 -9.89
CA LEU A 70 5.63 12.20 -9.49
C LEU A 70 5.94 12.39 -8.00
N ALA A 71 5.88 13.63 -7.51
CA ALA A 71 6.07 13.91 -6.09
C ALA A 71 5.00 13.20 -5.23
N ALA A 72 3.74 13.16 -5.68
CA ALA A 72 2.68 12.43 -4.99
C ALA A 72 2.92 10.92 -4.98
N ILE A 73 3.36 10.33 -6.11
CA ILE A 73 3.72 8.91 -6.19
C ILE A 73 4.81 8.59 -5.16
N HIS A 74 5.92 9.34 -5.15
CA HIS A 74 7.01 9.12 -4.21
C HIS A 74 6.62 9.41 -2.75
N PHE A 75 5.69 10.33 -2.52
CA PHE A 75 5.19 10.59 -1.17
C PHE A 75 4.47 9.37 -0.59
N TRP A 76 3.65 8.70 -1.41
CA TRP A 76 2.90 7.51 -1.01
C TRP A 76 3.72 6.22 -1.06
N ASP A 77 4.77 6.16 -1.88
CA ASP A 77 5.76 5.07 -1.92
C ASP A 77 6.73 5.11 -0.73
N ALA A 78 6.18 4.99 0.48
CA ALA A 78 6.91 5.06 1.74
C ALA A 78 7.17 3.67 2.36
N GLY A 79 7.21 2.62 1.53
CA GLY A 79 7.34 1.23 1.96
C GLY A 79 5.98 0.64 2.34
N SER A 80 5.74 0.40 3.63
CA SER A 80 4.46 -0.18 4.08
C SER A 80 3.28 0.76 3.74
N PRO A 81 2.19 0.25 3.15
CA PRO A 81 0.98 1.04 2.88
C PRO A 81 0.46 1.81 4.10
N GLY A 82 0.67 1.27 5.31
CA GLY A 82 0.22 1.87 6.57
C GLY A 82 1.10 3.01 7.10
N TYR A 83 2.33 3.16 6.61
CA TYR A 83 3.33 4.07 7.20
C TYR A 83 2.85 5.53 7.22
N ARG A 84 2.48 6.06 6.03
CA ARG A 84 2.00 7.45 5.91
C ARG A 84 0.71 7.67 6.68
N TRP A 85 -0.18 6.68 6.71
CA TRP A 85 -1.43 6.78 7.43
C TRP A 85 -1.24 6.84 8.93
N MET A 86 -0.34 6.05 9.50
CA MET A 86 0.01 6.11 10.92
C MET A 86 0.70 7.45 11.27
N GLN A 87 1.60 7.94 10.41
CA GLN A 87 2.21 9.27 10.57
C GLN A 87 1.15 10.38 10.60
N LEU A 88 0.20 10.36 9.66
CA LEU A 88 -0.89 11.33 9.60
C LEU A 88 -1.86 11.23 10.79
N ALA A 89 -2.14 10.00 11.25
CA ALA A 89 -2.96 9.78 12.44
C ALA A 89 -2.29 10.34 13.69
N GLN A 90 -0.99 10.09 13.87
CA GLN A 90 -0.20 10.62 14.98
C GLN A 90 -0.20 12.15 14.97
N GLN A 91 0.09 12.78 13.83
CA GLN A 91 0.03 14.23 13.69
C GLN A 91 -1.35 14.78 14.07
N SER A 92 -2.41 14.08 13.66
CA SER A 92 -3.79 14.55 13.89
C SER A 92 -4.21 14.47 15.36
N VAL A 93 -3.79 13.43 16.10
CA VAL A 93 -4.13 13.31 17.52
C VAL A 93 -3.32 14.28 18.39
N VAL A 94 -2.07 14.57 18.01
CA VAL A 94 -1.22 15.58 18.63
C VAL A 94 -1.78 16.99 18.39
N ASN A 95 -2.09 17.33 17.13
CA ASN A 95 -2.64 18.65 16.78
C ASN A 95 -3.99 18.92 17.45
N ALA A 96 -4.74 17.86 17.78
CA ALA A 96 -6.02 17.99 18.47
C ALA A 96 -5.88 18.10 20.01
N GLY A 97 -4.66 18.09 20.56
CA GLY A 97 -4.43 18.23 21.99
C GLY A 97 -5.05 17.11 22.83
N LEU A 98 -5.19 15.90 22.27
CA LEU A 98 -5.81 14.80 22.99
C LEU A 98 -4.95 14.38 24.20
N PRO A 99 -5.54 14.02 25.34
CA PRO A 99 -4.82 13.35 26.43
C PRO A 99 -4.15 12.06 25.94
N ALA A 100 -2.98 11.73 26.51
CA ALA A 100 -2.21 10.55 26.09
C ALA A 100 -3.03 9.24 25.99
N PRO A 101 -3.93 8.90 26.94
CA PRO A 101 -4.76 7.69 26.80
C PRO A 101 -5.67 7.70 25.56
N LEU A 102 -6.20 8.86 25.17
CA LEU A 102 -7.06 8.99 23.99
C LEU A 102 -6.24 8.96 22.69
N GLN A 103 -5.02 9.51 22.69
CA GLN A 103 -4.10 9.39 21.56
C GLN A 103 -3.77 7.91 21.29
N THR A 104 -3.35 7.17 22.32
CA THR A 104 -3.02 5.74 22.21
C THR A 104 -4.21 4.93 21.71
N ARG A 105 -5.41 5.19 22.26
CA ARG A 105 -6.63 4.51 21.81
C ARG A 105 -6.92 4.78 20.33
N ALA A 106 -6.80 6.02 19.88
CA ALA A 106 -7.05 6.37 18.49
C ALA A 106 -6.04 5.68 17.54
N LEU A 107 -4.75 5.73 17.87
CA LEU A 107 -3.70 5.09 17.06
C LEU A 107 -3.86 3.56 17.02
N ALA A 108 -4.20 2.93 18.14
CA ALA A 108 -4.45 1.50 18.19
C ALA A 108 -5.63 1.08 17.30
N LEU A 109 -6.72 1.85 17.30
CA LEU A 109 -7.88 1.57 16.45
C LEU A 109 -7.55 1.74 14.96
N VAL A 110 -6.77 2.76 14.59
CA VAL A 110 -6.32 2.95 13.21
C VAL A 110 -5.40 1.82 12.78
N ALA A 111 -4.43 1.44 13.62
CA ALA A 111 -3.53 0.33 13.33
C ALA A 111 -4.27 -1.00 13.16
N ALA A 112 -5.24 -1.30 14.05
CA ALA A 112 -6.07 -2.50 13.95
C ALA A 112 -6.90 -2.52 12.65
N ALA A 113 -7.52 -1.39 12.30
CA ALA A 113 -8.31 -1.28 11.06
C ALA A 113 -7.44 -1.43 9.81
N ILE A 114 -6.25 -0.82 9.78
CA ILE A 114 -5.29 -0.99 8.68
C ILE A 114 -4.87 -2.45 8.57
N SER A 115 -4.51 -3.08 9.70
CA SER A 115 -4.08 -4.48 9.74
C SER A 115 -5.15 -5.40 9.15
N ASP A 116 -6.39 -5.33 9.64
CA ASP A 116 -7.49 -6.16 9.16
C ASP A 116 -7.82 -5.91 7.68
N ALA A 117 -7.80 -4.65 7.25
CA ALA A 117 -8.05 -4.30 5.84
C ALA A 117 -6.96 -4.86 4.91
N THR A 118 -5.69 -4.82 5.33
CA THR A 118 -4.60 -5.43 4.57
C THR A 118 -4.75 -6.95 4.52
N ILE A 119 -5.06 -7.62 5.64
CA ILE A 119 -5.31 -9.07 5.65
C ILE A 119 -6.43 -9.43 4.66
N ALA A 120 -7.54 -8.68 4.63
CA ALA A 120 -8.62 -8.92 3.68
C ALA A 120 -8.24 -8.65 2.21
N ALA A 121 -7.40 -7.66 1.95
CA ALA A 121 -6.85 -7.44 0.62
C ALA A 121 -5.93 -8.58 0.18
N TRP A 122 -5.07 -9.08 1.07
CA TRP A 122 -4.21 -10.23 0.80
C TRP A 122 -5.03 -11.49 0.50
N ASP A 123 -6.11 -11.73 1.24
CA ASP A 123 -7.06 -12.81 0.93
C ASP A 123 -7.63 -12.68 -0.49
N SER A 124 -8.06 -11.48 -0.89
CA SER A 124 -8.58 -11.23 -2.25
C SER A 124 -7.50 -11.35 -3.33
N LYS A 125 -6.27 -10.90 -3.07
CA LYS A 125 -5.13 -11.01 -4.00
C LYS A 125 -4.85 -12.44 -4.39
N TYR A 126 -4.72 -13.33 -3.41
CA TYR A 126 -4.37 -14.72 -3.67
C TYR A 126 -5.58 -15.57 -4.07
N ALA A 127 -6.80 -15.08 -3.85
CA ALA A 127 -8.00 -15.66 -4.44
C ALA A 127 -8.07 -15.46 -5.97
N TYR A 128 -7.58 -14.33 -6.50
CA TYR A 128 -7.73 -13.97 -7.91
C TYR A 128 -6.45 -13.92 -8.73
N ASN A 129 -5.27 -13.80 -8.10
CA ASN A 129 -3.95 -13.83 -8.74
C ASN A 129 -3.82 -12.95 -10.00
N ARG A 130 -4.41 -11.74 -9.98
CA ARG A 130 -4.40 -10.83 -11.14
C ARG A 130 -2.98 -10.29 -11.40
N SER A 131 -2.53 -10.36 -12.65
CA SER A 131 -1.27 -9.77 -13.13
C SER A 131 -1.23 -8.25 -12.99
N HIS A 132 -0.03 -7.66 -12.95
CA HIS A 132 0.11 -6.20 -12.92
C HIS A 132 -0.12 -5.59 -14.30
N PRO A 133 -0.53 -4.30 -14.37
CA PRO A 133 -0.67 -3.59 -15.64
C PRO A 133 0.57 -3.64 -16.54
N SER A 134 1.77 -3.54 -15.95
CA SER A 134 3.06 -3.62 -16.68
C SER A 134 3.36 -5.00 -17.25
N ASP A 135 2.75 -6.07 -16.72
CA ASP A 135 2.91 -7.43 -17.25
C ASP A 135 2.03 -7.65 -18.48
N LEU A 136 0.92 -6.90 -18.57
CA LEU A 136 -0.08 -7.02 -19.63
C LEU A 136 0.18 -6.06 -20.81
N ASP A 137 0.77 -4.89 -20.54
CA ASP A 137 1.07 -3.88 -21.55
C ASP A 137 2.47 -3.27 -21.29
N PRO A 138 3.47 -3.59 -22.14
CA PRO A 138 4.83 -3.05 -22.02
C PRO A 138 4.93 -1.52 -22.14
N ALA A 139 3.91 -0.85 -22.68
CA ALA A 139 3.85 0.61 -22.71
C ALA A 139 3.54 1.23 -21.33
N VAL A 140 3.08 0.43 -20.36
CA VAL A 140 2.88 0.85 -18.98
C VAL A 140 4.22 0.77 -18.23
N ALA A 141 4.97 1.86 -18.26
CA ALA A 141 6.24 2.00 -17.55
C ALA A 141 6.02 2.48 -16.09
N PRO A 142 6.23 1.61 -15.08
CA PRO A 142 6.08 1.97 -13.67
C PRO A 142 7.15 2.95 -13.20
N VAL A 143 6.79 3.85 -12.27
CA VAL A 143 7.74 4.79 -11.63
C VAL A 143 8.40 4.17 -10.40
N VAL A 144 7.65 3.29 -9.74
CA VAL A 144 8.05 2.61 -8.50
C VAL A 144 8.23 1.13 -8.77
N ALA A 145 8.97 0.45 -7.91
CA ALA A 145 9.16 -0.99 -8.03
C ALA A 145 7.79 -1.71 -7.98
N VAL A 146 7.55 -2.60 -8.94
CA VAL A 146 6.32 -3.39 -8.98
C VAL A 146 6.40 -4.50 -7.93
N PRO A 147 5.46 -4.56 -6.97
CA PRO A 147 5.44 -5.62 -5.97
C PRO A 147 5.30 -7.01 -6.59
N GLN A 148 5.90 -8.01 -5.95
CA GLN A 148 5.79 -9.42 -6.37
C GLN A 148 4.48 -10.09 -5.91
N SER A 149 3.58 -9.35 -5.26
CA SER A 149 2.22 -9.79 -4.93
C SER A 149 1.24 -9.53 -6.11
N PRO A 150 0.09 -10.24 -6.19
CA PRO A 150 -0.92 -9.95 -7.21
C PRO A 150 -1.44 -8.50 -7.15
N SER A 151 -1.92 -7.97 -8.28
CA SER A 151 -2.27 -6.54 -8.39
C SER A 151 -3.61 -6.16 -7.74
N TYR A 152 -4.55 -7.10 -7.62
CA TYR A 152 -5.94 -6.81 -7.20
C TYR A 152 -6.30 -7.40 -5.83
N PRO A 153 -6.79 -6.59 -4.87
CA PRO A 153 -6.89 -5.13 -4.91
C PRO A 153 -5.56 -4.44 -4.59
N SER A 154 -5.54 -3.11 -4.76
CA SER A 154 -4.43 -2.27 -4.27
C SER A 154 -4.41 -2.22 -2.74
N GLU A 155 -3.28 -2.61 -2.13
CA GLU A 155 -3.07 -2.54 -0.68
C GLU A 155 -3.11 -1.10 -0.18
N HIS A 156 -2.46 -0.19 -0.93
CA HIS A 156 -2.48 1.24 -0.65
C HIS A 156 -3.90 1.81 -0.63
N ALA A 157 -4.77 1.35 -1.54
CA ALA A 157 -6.17 1.79 -1.59
C ALA A 157 -6.99 1.28 -0.40
N VAL A 158 -6.87 0.00 -0.04
CA VAL A 158 -7.61 -0.53 1.13
C VAL A 158 -7.13 0.07 2.44
N THR A 159 -5.82 0.29 2.58
CA THR A 159 -5.24 0.95 3.75
C THR A 159 -5.72 2.39 3.85
N ALA A 160 -5.77 3.11 2.72
CA ALA A 160 -6.32 4.46 2.68
C ALA A 160 -7.80 4.51 3.08
N GLY A 161 -8.63 3.59 2.56
CA GLY A 161 -10.05 3.51 2.93
C GLY A 161 -10.25 3.24 4.42
N ALA A 162 -9.53 2.26 4.98
CA ALA A 162 -9.59 1.92 6.40
C ALA A 162 -9.13 3.10 7.29
N ALA A 163 -8.03 3.73 6.92
CA ALA A 163 -7.46 4.85 7.66
C ALA A 163 -8.19 6.18 7.44
N ALA A 164 -8.96 6.39 6.37
CA ALA A 164 -9.72 7.62 6.20
C ALA A 164 -11.01 7.64 7.04
N THR A 165 -11.59 6.46 7.30
CA THR A 165 -12.89 6.32 7.97
C THR A 165 -12.90 6.84 9.41
N TRP A 166 -11.76 6.87 10.11
CA TRP A 166 -11.71 7.45 11.46
C TRP A 166 -11.86 8.99 11.45
N ARG A 167 -11.46 9.67 10.37
CA ARG A 167 -11.58 11.15 10.26
C ARG A 167 -13.01 11.60 10.06
N THR A 168 -13.81 10.86 9.28
CA THR A 168 -15.18 11.25 8.96
C THR A 168 -16.11 11.26 10.17
N LYS A 169 -15.90 10.37 11.15
CA LYS A 169 -16.70 10.39 12.40
C LYS A 169 -16.51 11.64 13.26
N ARG A 170 -15.42 12.40 13.10
CA ARG A 170 -15.19 13.62 13.89
C ARG A 170 -15.91 14.86 13.33
N ARG A 171 -16.29 14.85 12.04
CA ARG A 171 -17.02 15.98 11.41
C ARG A 171 -18.53 15.94 11.67
N LEU A 172 -19.06 14.84 12.20
CA LEU A 172 -20.49 14.65 12.48
C LEU A 172 -20.88 15.00 13.93
N HIS A 173 -19.91 15.40 14.76
CA HIS A 173 -20.13 15.74 16.18
C HIS A 173 -19.46 17.07 16.58
N GLY A 174 -19.32 17.99 15.63
CA GLY A 174 -18.81 19.35 15.86
C GLY A 174 -19.74 20.39 15.26
#